data_AF-A0A0H4KD28-F1
#
_entry.id   AF-A0A0H4KD28-F1
#
_cell.length_a   1.000
_cell.length_b   1.000
_cell.length_c   1.000
_cell.angle_alpha   90.00
_cell.angle_beta   90.00
_cell.angle_gamma   90.00
#
_symmetry.space_group_name_H-M   'P 1'
#
loop_
_entity.id
_entity.type
_entity.pdbx_description
1 polymer ?
#
loop_
_entity_poly.entity_id
_entity_poly.type
_entity_poly.pdbx_seq_one_letter_code
_entity_poly.pdbx_strand_id
1 'polypeptide(L)' 'MSMEYSLLTLKNQKRNVQERLKEISEGQYDKFDGKSVKKLETELEHKLRDLEFAIEYIEDYNVEF' A
#
# COMPACT_ATOMS: atom_id res chain seq x y z
N MET A 1 -16.11 13.61 11.22
CA MET A 1 -16.08 12.52 10.22
C MET A 1 -14.97 12.76 9.18
N SER A 2 -13.70 12.91 9.57
CA SER A 2 -12.61 13.20 8.61
C SER A 2 -11.33 12.38 8.80
N MET A 3 -11.05 11.85 9.99
CA MET A 3 -9.80 11.12 10.27
C MET A 3 -9.97 9.59 10.19
N GLU A 4 -11.02 9.04 10.81
CA GLU A 4 -11.33 7.59 10.73
C GLU A 4 -11.57 7.10 9.29
N TYR A 5 -12.26 7.91 8.46
CA TYR A 5 -12.48 7.57 7.06
C TYR A 5 -11.19 7.61 6.23
N SER A 6 -10.31 8.58 6.52
CA SER A 6 -8.99 8.68 5.90
C SER A 6 -8.12 7.48 6.29
N LEU A 7 -8.13 7.10 7.56
CA LEU A 7 -7.43 5.92 8.06
C LEU A 7 -7.94 4.63 7.40
N LEU A 8 -9.27 4.47 7.30
CA LEU A 8 -9.89 3.34 6.63
C LEU A 8 -9.48 3.26 5.16
N THR A 9 -9.45 4.40 4.47
CA THR A 9 -9.04 4.50 3.08
C THR A 9 -7.57 4.10 2.89
N LEU A 10 -6.68 4.60 3.75
CA LEU A 10 -5.25 4.27 3.72
C LEU A 10 -5.02 2.78 4.03
N LYS A 11 -5.73 2.21 5.01
CA LYS A 11 -5.66 0.77 5.33
C LYS A 11 -6.14 -0.09 4.16
N ASN A 12 -7.20 0.32 3.47
CA ASN A 12 -7.65 -0.37 2.25
C ASN A 12 -6.64 -0.26 1.10
N GLN A 13 -6.03 0.91 0.92
CA GLN A 13 -4.96 1.09 -0.06
C GLN A 13 -3.74 0.22 0.26
N LYS A 14 -3.34 0.14 1.54
CA LYS A 14 -2.25 -0.73 2.01
C LYS A 14 -2.54 -2.18 1.66
N ARG A 15 -3.74 -2.67 1.97
CA ARG A 15 -4.16 -4.05 1.67
C ARG A 15 -4.09 -4.35 0.17
N ASN A 16 -4.58 -3.45 -0.68
CA ASN A 16 -4.54 -3.61 -2.13
C ASN A 16 -3.10 -3.67 -2.67
N VAL A 17 -2.18 -2.87 -2.12
CA VAL A 17 -0.75 -2.91 -2.49
C VAL A 17 -0.12 -4.23 -2.07
N GLN A 18 -0.43 -4.72 -0.86
CA GLN A 18 0.05 -6.02 -0.38
C GLN A 18 -0.47 -7.20 -1.22
N GLU A 19 -1.75 -7.17 -1.61
CA GLU A 19 -2.35 -8.17 -2.51
C GLU A 19 -1.61 -8.20 -3.86
N ARG A 20 -1.30 -7.03 -4.44
CA ARG A 20 -0.54 -6.96 -5.70
C ARG A 20 0.90 -7.44 -5.56
N LEU A 21 1.58 -7.11 -4.47
CA LEU A 21 2.93 -7.65 -4.18
C LEU A 21 2.89 -9.17 -4.01
N LYS A 22 1.81 -9.70 -3.42
CA LYS A 22 1.61 -11.15 -3.32
C LYS A 22 1.39 -11.79 -4.69
N GLU A 23 0.54 -11.23 -5.55
CA GLU A 23 0.33 -11.70 -6.92
C GLU A 23 1.65 -11.73 -7.73
N ILE A 24 2.50 -10.71 -7.53
CA ILE A 24 3.86 -10.68 -8.06
C ILE A 24 4.65 -11.86 -7.50
N SER A 25 4.78 -11.99 -6.18
CA SER A 25 5.55 -13.09 -5.56
C SER A 25 5.12 -14.50 -5.98
N GLU A 26 3.82 -14.69 -6.27
CA GLU A 26 3.24 -15.96 -6.69
C GLU A 26 3.44 -16.28 -8.18
N GLY A 27 4.09 -15.39 -8.94
CA GLY A 27 4.35 -15.65 -10.35
C GLY A 27 3.17 -15.36 -11.27
N GLN A 28 2.12 -14.67 -10.80
CA GLN A 28 0.91 -14.36 -11.60
C GLN A 28 1.16 -13.19 -12.58
N TYR A 29 2.26 -13.25 -13.33
CA TYR A 29 2.81 -12.16 -14.13
C TYR A 29 2.15 -11.96 -15.48
N ASP A 30 1.39 -12.94 -15.97
CA ASP A 30 0.63 -12.86 -17.23
C ASP A 30 -0.39 -11.71 -17.25
N LYS A 31 -0.68 -11.10 -16.09
CA LYS A 31 -1.58 -9.96 -15.92
C LYS A 31 -0.89 -8.59 -16.02
N PHE A 32 0.45 -8.52 -15.98
CA PHE A 32 1.18 -7.25 -15.95
C PHE A 32 1.79 -6.94 -17.32
N ASP A 33 1.09 -6.08 -18.05
CA ASP A 33 1.39 -5.66 -19.41
C ASP A 33 2.75 -4.91 -19.48
N GLY A 34 3.77 -5.53 -20.07
CA GLY A 34 4.98 -4.90 -20.61
C GLY A 34 5.94 -4.13 -19.67
N LYS A 35 5.57 -3.81 -18.42
CA LYS A 35 6.51 -3.27 -17.42
C LYS A 35 7.37 -4.41 -16.87
N SER A 36 8.67 -4.16 -16.70
CA SER A 36 9.52 -5.09 -15.94
C SER A 36 8.90 -5.31 -14.57
N VAL A 37 8.51 -6.55 -14.28
CA VAL A 37 7.96 -7.00 -12.99
C VAL A 37 8.73 -6.41 -11.81
N LYS A 38 10.06 -6.39 -11.92
CA LYS A 38 10.97 -5.83 -10.92
C LYS A 38 10.72 -4.34 -10.66
N LYS A 39 10.44 -3.55 -11.71
CA LYS A 39 10.11 -2.13 -11.57
C LYS A 39 8.76 -1.96 -10.87
N LEU A 40 7.79 -2.80 -11.21
CA LEU A 40 6.46 -2.76 -10.58
C LEU A 40 6.53 -3.16 -9.10
N GLU A 41 7.29 -4.20 -8.77
CA GLU A 41 7.59 -4.62 -7.40
C GLU A 41 8.19 -3.46 -6.61
N THR A 42 9.26 -2.83 -7.12
CA THR A 42 9.87 -1.66 -6.47
C THR A 42 8.88 -0.50 -6.32
N GLU A 43 8.09 -0.16 -7.34
CA GLU A 43 7.06 0.89 -7.26
C GLU A 43 6.02 0.60 -6.16
N LEU A 44 5.61 -0.67 -6.00
CA LEU A 44 4.65 -1.09 -4.99
C LEU A 44 5.26 -1.12 -3.58
N GLU A 45 6.51 -1.53 -3.42
CA GLU A 45 7.24 -1.49 -2.14
C GLU A 45 7.39 -0.06 -1.61
N HIS A 46 7.76 0.89 -2.49
CA HIS A 46 7.82 2.30 -2.11
C HIS A 46 6.46 2.82 -1.66
N LYS A 47 5.41 2.52 -2.45
CA LYS A 47 4.04 2.92 -2.12
C LYS A 47 3.55 2.30 -0.80
N LEU A 48 3.92 1.05 -0.51
CA LEU A 48 3.59 0.39 0.75
C LEU A 48 4.21 1.15 1.92
N ARG A 49 5.49 1.52 1.82
CA ARG A 49 6.20 2.28 2.85
C ARG A 49 5.60 3.65 3.08
N ASP A 50 5.22 4.36 2.01
CA ASP A 50 4.55 5.67 2.11
C ASP A 50 3.19 5.56 2.83
N LEU A 51 2.43 4.51 2.52
CA LEU A 51 1.16 4.23 3.20
C LEU A 51 1.34 3.87 4.66
N GLU A 52 2.38 3.10 4.99
CA GLU A 52 2.72 2.76 6.38
C GLU A 52 3.07 4.00 7.18
N PHE A 53 3.94 4.85 6.64
CA PHE A 53 4.30 6.13 7.27
C PHE A 53 3.08 7.04 7.47
N ALA A 54 2.21 7.16 6.46
CA ALA A 54 1.02 7.99 6.57
C ALA A 54 0.00 7.46 7.60
N ILE A 55 -0.15 6.12 7.70
CA ILE A 55 -1.02 5.50 8.71
C ILE A 55 -0.45 5.73 10.10
N GLU A 56 0.84 5.44 10.31
CA GLU A 56 1.53 5.64 11.59
C GLU A 56 1.42 7.10 12.05
N TYR A 57 1.72 8.05 11.16
CA TYR A 57 1.56 9.47 11.45
C TYR A 57 0.14 9.84 11.89
N ILE A 58 -0.89 9.35 11.20
CA ILE A 58 -2.28 9.64 11.57
C ILE A 58 -2.67 8.96 12.88
N GLU A 59 -2.22 7.73 13.12
CA GLU A 59 -2.50 6.99 14.34
C GLU A 59 -1.83 7.65 15.56
N ASP A 60 -0.57 8.08 15.43
CA ASP A 60 0.16 8.81 16.46
C ASP A 60 -0.52 10.15 16.78
N TYR A 61 -0.91 10.91 15.75
CA TYR A 61 -1.68 12.14 15.94
C TYR A 61 -3.04 11.92 16.62
N ASN A 62 -3.62 10.73 16.52
CA ASN A 62 -4.91 10.40 17.13
C ASN A 62 -4.76 9.89 18.58
N VAL A 63 -3.54 9.57 19.03
CA VAL A 63 -3.22 9.17 20.41
C VAL A 63 -2.86 10.38 21.28
N GLU A 64 -2.32 11.45 20.70
CA GLU A 64 -1.94 12.67 21.42
C GLU A 64 -3.11 13.63 21.73
N PHE A 65 -4.34 13.36 21.25
CA PHE A 65 -5.52 14.22 21.43
C PHE A 65 -6.74 13.50 22.01
#